data_AF-A0A7J9A402-F1
#
_entry.id   AF-A0A7J9A402-F1
#
_cell.length_a   1.000
_cell.length_b   1.000
_cell.length_c   1.000
_cell.angle_alpha   90.00
_cell.angle_beta   90.00
_cell.angle_gamma   90.00
#
_symmetry.space_group_name_H-M   'P 1'
#
loop_
_entity.id
_entity.type
_entity.pdbx_description
1 polymer ?
#
loop_
_entity_poly.entity_id
_entity_poly.type
_entity_poly.pdbx_seq_one_letter_code
_entity_poly.pdbx_strand_id
1 'polypeptide(L)'
;MDSDERQWRKRATGLTQHLVFRIEKARNELVFGGSNDNPIELPKEGCLKINCDASMVKDNPIAGIAMACRDSNGQIINGSNRQLCVGPIEVAEAMAFKDTCSIISHKNWPQVFIESDFKVVVDQIFAS
;
A
#
# COMPACT_ATOMS: atom_id res chain seq x y z
N MET A 1 -5.14 -16.18 -23.94
CA MET A 1 -5.28 -15.90 -22.50
C MET A 1 -6.75 -16.02 -22.14
N ASP A 2 -7.07 -17.04 -21.35
CA ASP A 2 -8.40 -17.62 -21.19
C ASP A 2 -9.35 -16.72 -20.38
N SER A 3 -10.65 -16.77 -20.65
CA SER A 3 -11.67 -15.98 -19.95
C SER A 3 -11.75 -16.34 -18.47
N ASP A 4 -11.52 -17.61 -18.15
CA ASP A 4 -11.57 -18.14 -16.79
C ASP A 4 -10.37 -17.70 -15.96
N GLU A 5 -9.18 -17.64 -16.57
CA GLU A 5 -7.98 -17.09 -15.94
C GLU A 5 -8.16 -15.59 -15.62
N ARG A 6 -8.82 -14.86 -16.52
CA ARG A 6 -9.15 -13.44 -16.35
C ARG A 6 -10.18 -13.23 -15.23
N GLN A 7 -11.17 -14.11 -15.12
CA GLN A 7 -12.22 -14.05 -14.09
C GLN A 7 -11.69 -14.50 -12.72
N TRP A 8 -10.82 -15.52 -12.67
CA TRP A 8 -10.13 -15.94 -11.45
C TRP A 8 -9.21 -14.84 -10.93
N ARG A 9 -8.42 -14.18 -11.79
CA ARG A 9 -7.60 -13.02 -11.40
C ARG A 9 -8.42 -11.88 -10.81
N LYS A 10 -9.62 -11.60 -11.34
CA LYS A 10 -10.55 -10.60 -10.79
C LYS A 10 -11.13 -10.99 -9.42
N ARG A 11 -11.40 -12.28 -9.18
CA ARG A 11 -11.91 -12.77 -7.89
C ARG A 11 -10.82 -12.88 -6.82
N ALA A 12 -9.64 -13.35 -7.21
CA ALA A 12 -8.46 -13.45 -6.35
C ALA A 12 -7.93 -12.07 -5.94
N THR A 13 -8.02 -11.06 -6.82
CA THR A 13 -7.76 -9.66 -6.44
C THR A 13 -8.73 -9.20 -5.36
N GLY A 14 -10.04 -9.47 -5.49
CA GLY A 14 -11.03 -9.08 -4.47
C GLY A 14 -10.74 -9.65 -3.06
N LEU A 15 -10.40 -10.94 -2.94
CA LEU A 15 -10.09 -11.55 -1.65
C LEU A 15 -8.75 -11.07 -1.08
N THR A 16 -7.72 -10.95 -1.92
CA THR A 16 -6.39 -10.46 -1.50
C THR A 16 -6.48 -9.01 -1.06
N GLN A 17 -7.22 -8.17 -1.80
CA GLN A 17 -7.51 -6.78 -1.46
C GLN A 17 -8.27 -6.68 -0.13
N HIS A 18 -9.28 -7.54 0.06
CA HIS A 18 -10.05 -7.58 1.30
C HIS A 18 -9.16 -7.97 2.49
N LEU A 19 -8.30 -8.98 2.35
CA LEU A 19 -7.41 -9.45 3.41
C LEU A 19 -6.34 -8.42 3.75
N VAL A 20 -5.67 -7.82 2.75
CA VAL A 20 -4.68 -6.76 2.96
C VAL A 20 -5.28 -5.59 3.71
N PHE A 21 -6.47 -5.13 3.29
CA PHE A 21 -7.18 -4.05 3.97
C PHE A 21 -7.58 -4.40 5.41
N ARG A 22 -8.01 -5.63 5.67
CA ARG A 22 -8.40 -6.08 7.03
C ARG A 22 -7.20 -6.21 7.96
N ILE A 23 -6.06 -6.66 7.44
CA ILE A 23 -4.80 -6.74 8.18
C ILE A 23 -4.31 -5.33 8.52
N GLU A 24 -4.30 -4.44 7.53
CA GLU A 24 -3.89 -3.05 7.72
C GLU A 24 -4.79 -2.31 8.71
N LYS A 25 -6.11 -2.51 8.63
CA LYS A 25 -7.07 -1.98 9.60
C LYS A 25 -6.76 -2.45 11.01
N ALA A 26 -6.60 -3.76 11.22
CA ALA A 26 -6.32 -4.33 12.53
C ALA A 26 -4.97 -3.84 13.10
N ARG A 27 -3.96 -3.68 12.24
CA ARG A 27 -2.66 -3.10 12.61
C ARG A 27 -2.81 -1.64 13.03
N ASN A 28 -3.50 -0.81 12.24
CA ASN A 28 -3.64 0.62 12.54
C ASN A 28 -4.46 0.86 13.82
N GLU A 29 -5.51 0.07 14.07
CA GLU A 29 -6.26 0.09 15.33
C GLU A 29 -5.36 -0.22 16.54
N LEU A 30 -4.44 -1.18 16.41
CA LEU A 30 -3.52 -1.58 17.47
C LEU A 30 -2.39 -0.54 17.71
N VAL A 31 -1.79 -0.01 16.64
CA VAL A 31 -0.59 0.85 16.71
C VAL A 31 -0.92 2.27 17.14
N PHE A 32 -2.05 2.82 16.66
CA PHE A 32 -2.38 4.24 16.90
C PHE A 32 -3.41 4.46 18.01
N GLY A 33 -3.86 3.40 18.70
CA GLY A 33 -4.89 3.48 19.74
C GLY A 33 -6.20 4.14 19.28
N GLY A 34 -6.43 4.20 17.96
CA GLY A 34 -7.55 4.92 17.35
C GLY A 34 -7.42 6.45 17.32
N SER A 35 -6.22 7.03 17.14
CA SER A 35 -6.06 8.49 16.98
C SER A 35 -6.86 9.09 15.80
N ASN A 36 -7.22 10.38 15.94
CA ASN A 36 -8.27 11.13 15.19
C ASN A 36 -8.26 11.09 13.66
N ASP A 37 -7.16 10.75 12.99
CA ASP A 37 -7.19 10.48 11.55
C ASP A 37 -7.66 9.05 11.36
N ASN A 38 -8.99 8.91 11.21
CA ASN A 38 -9.59 7.61 11.03
C ASN A 38 -9.04 7.01 9.72
N PRO A 39 -8.26 5.90 9.73
CA PRO A 39 -7.74 5.30 8.50
C PRO A 39 -8.87 4.77 7.59
N ILE A 40 -10.09 4.70 8.14
CA ILE A 40 -11.36 4.38 7.47
C ILE A 40 -11.92 5.60 6.71
N GLU A 41 -11.45 6.82 6.98
CA GLU A 41 -11.93 8.01 6.27
C GLU A 41 -11.65 7.84 4.78
N LEU A 42 -12.76 7.83 4.04
CA LEU A 42 -12.74 7.70 2.60
C LEU A 42 -12.04 8.93 2.02
N PRO A 43 -11.24 8.76 0.96
CA PRO A 43 -10.72 9.90 0.22
C PRO A 43 -11.87 10.82 -0.19
N LYS A 44 -11.64 12.13 -0.22
CA LYS A 44 -12.59 13.06 -0.82
C LYS A 44 -12.81 12.72 -2.30
N GLU A 45 -13.96 13.09 -2.84
CA GLU A 45 -14.21 12.93 -4.28
C GLU A 45 -13.11 13.60 -5.10
N GLY A 46 -12.64 12.91 -6.15
CA GLY A 46 -11.50 13.35 -6.97
C GLY A 46 -10.12 13.07 -6.34
N CYS A 47 -10.06 12.47 -5.15
CA CYS A 47 -8.82 12.07 -4.49
C CYS A 47 -8.66 10.54 -4.47
N LEU A 48 -7.42 10.10 -4.47
CA LEU A 48 -7.03 8.71 -4.25
C LEU A 48 -6.20 8.61 -2.98
N LYS A 49 -6.32 7.48 -2.27
CA LYS A 49 -5.51 7.19 -1.09
C LYS A 49 -4.80 5.87 -1.28
N ILE A 50 -3.50 5.88 -1.04
CA ILE A 50 -2.60 4.78 -1.36
C ILE A 50 -1.87 4.38 -0.09
N ASN A 51 -1.95 3.11 0.25
CA ASN A 51 -1.15 2.53 1.31
C ASN A 51 -0.02 1.77 0.65
N CYS A 52 1.19 1.95 1.16
CA CYS A 52 2.35 1.19 0.74
C CYS A 52 3.09 0.66 1.96
N ASP A 53 3.58 -0.56 1.84
CA ASP A 53 4.15 -1.31 2.97
C ASP A 53 5.20 -2.30 2.47
N ALA A 54 6.11 -2.67 3.37
CA ALA A 54 7.07 -3.72 3.15
C ALA A 54 6.99 -4.80 4.23
N SER A 55 7.26 -6.03 3.84
CA SER A 55 7.31 -7.17 4.75
C SER A 55 8.57 -7.98 4.47
N MET A 56 9.23 -8.41 5.53
CA MET A 56 10.44 -9.21 5.44
C MET A 56 10.46 -10.25 6.55
N VAL A 57 10.92 -11.45 6.21
CA VAL A 57 11.16 -12.49 7.21
C VAL A 57 12.52 -12.22 7.86
N LYS A 58 12.60 -12.35 9.18
CA LYS A 58 13.86 -12.20 9.91
C LYS A 58 14.95 -13.10 9.31
N ASP A 59 16.15 -12.56 9.14
CA ASP A 59 17.32 -13.25 8.58
C ASP A 59 17.13 -13.73 7.12
N ASN A 60 16.10 -13.25 6.42
CA ASN A 60 15.89 -13.47 4.99
C ASN A 60 16.08 -12.15 4.24
N PRO A 61 16.98 -12.08 3.24
CA PRO A 61 17.18 -10.86 2.46
C PRO A 61 16.07 -10.59 1.44
N ILE A 62 15.01 -11.41 1.39
CA ILE A 62 13.89 -11.21 0.49
C ILE A 62 12.78 -10.47 1.23
N ALA A 63 12.48 -9.26 0.77
CA ALA A 63 11.33 -8.50 1.19
C ALA A 63 10.23 -8.53 0.12
N GLY A 64 8.98 -8.60 0.54
CA GLY A 64 7.82 -8.30 -0.29
C GLY A 64 7.40 -6.85 -0.06
N ILE A 65 7.25 -6.08 -1.13
CA ILE A 65 6.65 -4.74 -1.06
C ILE A 65 5.32 -4.73 -1.79
N ALA A 66 4.39 -3.90 -1.34
CA ALA A 66 3.08 -3.76 -1.96
C ALA A 66 2.54 -2.34 -1.86
N MET A 67 1.62 -2.01 -2.77
CA MET A 67 0.77 -0.84 -2.67
C MET A 67 -0.69 -1.21 -2.95
N ALA A 68 -1.61 -0.51 -2.30
CA ALA A 68 -3.04 -0.59 -2.55
C ALA A 68 -3.63 0.81 -2.70
N CYS A 69 -4.38 1.07 -3.77
CA CYS A 69 -4.98 2.36 -4.07
C CYS A 69 -6.50 2.29 -3.97
N ARG A 70 -7.11 3.17 -3.17
CA ARG A 70 -8.57 3.30 -3.02
C ARG A 70 -9.11 4.62 -3.54
N ASP A 71 -10.34 4.58 -4.05
CA ASP A 71 -11.14 5.75 -4.43
C ASP A 71 -11.98 6.28 -3.26
N SER A 72 -12.74 7.36 -3.51
CA SER A 72 -13.65 7.98 -2.54
C SER A 72 -14.84 7.12 -2.12
N ASN A 73 -15.09 6.00 -2.80
CA ASN A 73 -16.11 5.01 -2.42
C ASN A 73 -15.51 3.89 -1.54
N GLY A 74 -14.21 3.96 -1.25
CA GLY A 74 -13.47 2.92 -0.53
C GLY A 74 -13.18 1.69 -1.38
N GLN A 75 -13.38 1.76 -2.70
CA GLN A 75 -13.09 0.65 -3.60
C GLN A 75 -11.60 0.62 -3.94
N ILE A 76 -10.98 -0.56 -3.89
CA ILE A 76 -9.61 -0.73 -4.37
C ILE A 76 -9.62 -0.72 -5.89
N ILE A 77 -9.09 0.34 -6.48
CA ILE A 77 -9.05 0.54 -7.93
C ILE A 77 -7.71 0.15 -8.55
N ASN A 78 -6.67 -0.01 -7.73
CA ASN A 78 -5.35 -0.46 -8.18
C ASN A 78 -4.53 -1.07 -7.05
N GLY A 79 -3.50 -1.83 -7.40
CA GLY A 79 -2.48 -2.30 -6.49
C GLY A 79 -1.27 -2.85 -7.23
N SER A 80 -0.14 -2.89 -6.55
CA SER A 80 1.09 -3.51 -7.05
C SER A 80 1.72 -4.35 -5.94
N ASN A 81 2.52 -5.33 -6.33
CA ASN A 81 3.40 -6.04 -5.43
C ASN A 81 4.64 -6.52 -6.19
N ARG A 82 5.76 -6.63 -5.48
CA ARG A 82 6.99 -7.21 -6.00
C ARG A 82 7.87 -7.71 -4.86
N GLN A 83 8.74 -8.66 -5.16
CA GLN A 83 9.77 -9.12 -4.25
C GLN A 83 11.10 -8.47 -4.60
N LEU A 84 11.88 -8.14 -3.57
CA LEU A 84 13.19 -7.51 -3.67
C LEU A 84 14.19 -8.31 -2.86
N CYS A 85 15.43 -8.39 -3.33
CA CYS A 85 16.56 -8.73 -2.46
C CYS A 85 17.07 -7.42 -1.84
N VAL A 86 16.79 -7.21 -0.56
CA VAL A 86 17.19 -6.03 0.22
C VAL A 86 17.60 -6.46 1.62
N GLY A 87 18.54 -5.74 2.24
CA GLY A 87 19.02 -6.09 3.58
C GLY A 87 18.06 -5.61 4.67
N PRO A 88 18.11 -4.33 5.08
CA PRO A 88 17.28 -3.82 6.17
C PRO A 88 15.82 -3.59 5.77
N ILE A 89 14.88 -3.75 6.71
CA ILE A 89 13.45 -3.48 6.49
C ILE A 89 13.20 -2.02 6.13
N GLU A 90 13.98 -1.09 6.69
CA GLU A 90 13.95 0.35 6.40
C GLU A 90 14.15 0.61 4.89
N VAL A 91 15.05 -0.15 4.26
CA VAL A 91 15.31 -0.04 2.82
C VAL A 91 14.14 -0.62 2.04
N ALA A 92 13.55 -1.72 2.50
CA ALA A 92 12.36 -2.30 1.86
C ALA A 92 11.19 -1.32 1.88
N GLU A 93 10.95 -0.64 3.00
CA GLU A 93 9.91 0.38 3.18
C GLU A 93 10.14 1.60 2.27
N ALA A 94 11.37 2.11 2.24
CA ALA A 94 11.75 3.18 1.32
C ALA A 94 11.55 2.76 -0.15
N MET A 95 11.80 1.49 -0.48
CA MET A 95 11.56 0.95 -1.81
C MET A 95 10.06 0.79 -2.13
N ALA A 96 9.23 0.42 -1.17
CA ALA A 96 7.76 0.39 -1.32
C ALA A 96 7.20 1.79 -1.62
N PHE A 97 7.66 2.79 -0.88
CA PHE A 97 7.30 4.19 -1.10
C PHE A 97 7.78 4.69 -2.47
N LYS A 98 9.05 4.42 -2.83
CA LYS A 98 9.61 4.80 -4.14
C LYS A 98 8.86 4.16 -5.30
N ASP A 99 8.54 2.87 -5.21
CA ASP A 99 7.80 2.15 -6.25
C ASP A 99 6.38 2.73 -6.41
N THR A 100 5.75 3.07 -5.29
CA THR A 100 4.47 3.79 -5.25
C THR A 100 4.56 5.13 -5.97
N CYS A 101 5.56 5.96 -5.66
CA CYS A 101 5.78 7.24 -6.36
C CYS A 101 6.01 7.06 -7.86
N SER A 102 6.78 6.05 -8.25
CA SER A 102 7.01 5.72 -9.66
C SER A 102 5.69 5.37 -10.36
N ILE A 103 4.85 4.54 -9.75
CA ILE A 103 3.54 4.18 -10.31
C ILE A 103 2.64 5.41 -10.42
N ILE A 104 2.60 6.27 -9.39
CA ILE A 104 1.86 7.53 -9.43
C ILE A 104 2.36 8.40 -10.59
N SER A 105 3.67 8.58 -10.78
CA SER A 105 4.21 9.42 -11.85
C SER A 105 3.89 8.94 -13.27
N HIS A 106 3.72 7.62 -13.46
CA HIS A 106 3.34 7.04 -14.75
C HIS A 106 1.83 7.03 -14.99
N LYS A 107 1.04 7.35 -13.95
CA LYS A 107 -0.41 7.42 -14.01
C LYS A 107 -0.82 8.89 -14.03
N ASN A 108 -1.78 9.23 -14.88
CA ASN A 108 -2.38 10.56 -14.84
C ASN A 108 -3.43 10.63 -13.71
N TRP A 109 -3.04 10.23 -12.50
CA TRP A 109 -3.89 10.24 -11.32
C TRP A 109 -4.07 11.68 -10.82
N PRO A 110 -5.24 11.99 -10.23
CA PRO A 110 -5.57 13.34 -9.80
C PRO A 110 -4.79 13.68 -8.52
N GLN A 111 -5.47 13.99 -7.43
CA GLN A 111 -4.84 14.19 -6.14
C GLN A 111 -4.63 12.84 -5.45
N VAL A 112 -3.41 12.58 -4.98
CA VAL A 112 -3.04 11.32 -4.32
C VAL A 112 -2.49 11.60 -2.93
N PHE A 113 -2.97 10.83 -1.95
CA PHE A 113 -2.46 10.80 -0.59
C PHE A 113 -1.79 9.45 -0.35
N ILE A 114 -0.52 9.45 0.05
CA ILE A 114 0.22 8.23 0.37
C ILE A 114 0.26 8.08 1.90
N GLU A 115 -0.08 6.90 2.39
CA GLU A 115 0.00 6.47 3.78
C GLU A 115 1.08 5.38 3.89
N SER A 116 1.99 5.55 4.85
CA SER A 116 2.97 4.55 5.29
C SER A 116 3.08 4.66 6.80
N ASP A 117 3.16 3.53 7.49
CA ASP A 117 3.36 3.47 8.94
C ASP A 117 4.83 3.45 9.34
N PHE A 118 5.74 3.44 8.38
CA PHE A 118 7.17 3.43 8.67
C PHE A 118 7.68 4.85 8.94
N LYS A 119 7.39 5.34 10.16
CA LYS A 119 7.68 6.71 10.62
C LYS A 119 9.09 7.19 10.26
N VAL A 120 10.11 6.34 10.40
CA VAL A 120 11.51 6.70 10.09
C VAL A 120 11.67 7.10 8.63
N VAL A 121 11.07 6.36 7.70
CA VAL A 121 11.15 6.67 6.27
C VAL A 121 10.34 7.91 5.95
N VAL A 122 9.13 8.04 6.50
CA VAL A 122 8.27 9.22 6.32
C VAL A 122 8.97 10.49 6.80
N ASP A 123 9.52 10.47 8.02
CA ASP A 123 10.25 11.60 8.60
C ASP A 123 11.47 12.00 7.73
N GLN A 124 12.19 11.02 7.17
CA GLN A 124 13.34 11.27 6.29
C GLN A 124 12.92 11.89 4.94
N ILE A 125 11.79 11.48 4.37
CA ILE A 125 11.26 12.05 3.12
C ILE A 125 10.88 13.52 3.29
N PHE A 126 10.31 13.90 4.43
CA PHE A 126 9.93 15.29 4.70
C PHE A 126 11.08 16.17 5.19
N ALA A 127 12.24 15.59 5.53
CA ALA A 127 13.44 16.32 5.92
C ALA A 127 14.33 16.74 4.73
N SER A 128 14.08 16.22 3.53
CA SER A 128 14.82 16.52 2.29
C SER A 128 14.16 17.61 1.46
#